data_AF-A0A3B8KS50-F1
#
_entry.id   AF-A0A3B8KS50-F1
#
_cell.length_a   1.000
_cell.length_b   1.000
_cell.length_c   1.000
_cell.angle_alpha   90.00
_cell.angle_beta   90.00
_cell.angle_gamma   90.00
#
_symmetry.space_group_name_H-M   'P 1'
#
loop_
_entity.id
_entity.type
_entity.pdbx_description
1 polymer ?
#
loop_
_entity_poly.entity_id
_entity_poly.type
_entity_poly.pdbx_seq_one_letter_code
_entity_poly.pdbx_strand_id
1 'polypeptide(L)'
;MEPTETVKRFDFPNPPEHIPSWALKEAEPWVGLGEFEILVKAEEETGRTLELQEVVLPSTLWGLHVARGNRARIYVNRNLPSIWKRFALFHELYHLLRHKRGEAFWSATATPLSSFEFQADMFAWAAIRPDWVGE
;
A
#
# COMPACT_ATOMS: atom_id res chain seq x y z
N MET A 1 -3.50 38.16 -9.79
CA MET A 1 -4.50 37.12 -9.50
C MET A 1 -3.84 35.83 -9.93
N GLU A 2 -3.21 35.11 -9.00
CA GLU A 2 -2.58 33.84 -9.33
C GLU A 2 -3.67 32.83 -9.68
N PRO A 3 -3.46 31.94 -10.67
CA PRO A 3 -4.42 30.89 -10.95
C PRO A 3 -4.45 29.99 -9.72
N THR A 4 -5.58 29.99 -9.01
CA THR A 4 -5.92 28.92 -8.07
C THR A 4 -5.90 27.62 -8.87
N GLU A 5 -4.80 26.87 -8.80
CA GLU A 5 -4.77 25.49 -9.23
C GLU A 5 -5.92 24.80 -8.49
N THR A 6 -6.95 24.45 -9.24
CA THR A 6 -8.00 23.56 -8.77
C THR A 6 -7.28 22.29 -8.32
N VAL A 7 -7.18 22.10 -7.00
CA VAL A 7 -6.62 20.89 -6.40
C VAL A 7 -7.35 19.72 -7.04
N LYS A 8 -6.69 18.99 -7.95
CA LYS A 8 -7.28 17.78 -8.53
C LYS A 8 -7.59 16.85 -7.37
N ARG A 9 -8.88 16.64 -7.14
CA ARG A 9 -9.39 15.72 -6.13
C ARG A 9 -8.92 14.32 -6.52
N PHE A 10 -8.45 13.54 -5.56
CA PHE A 10 -8.15 12.13 -5.79
C PHE A 10 -9.41 11.40 -6.24
N ASP A 11 -9.29 10.52 -7.23
CA ASP A 11 -10.38 9.65 -7.67
C ASP A 11 -10.30 8.33 -6.91
N PHE A 12 -11.22 8.13 -5.98
CA PHE A 12 -11.23 6.97 -5.09
C PHE A 12 -12.14 5.85 -5.62
N PRO A 13 -11.65 4.61 -5.78
CA PRO A 13 -12.48 3.49 -6.15
C PRO A 13 -13.42 3.13 -5.01
N ASN A 14 -14.59 2.60 -5.37
CA ASN A 14 -15.46 1.97 -4.39
C ASN A 14 -14.78 0.71 -3.82
N PRO A 15 -15.06 0.36 -2.56
CA PRO A 15 -14.67 -0.93 -2.01
C PRO A 15 -15.15 -2.07 -2.92
N PRO A 16 -14.34 -3.11 -3.14
CA PRO A 16 -14.75 -4.25 -3.96
C PRO A 16 -15.92 -4.99 -3.29
N GLU A 17 -16.88 -5.44 -4.10
CA GLU A 17 -18.02 -6.24 -3.62
C GLU A 17 -17.56 -7.54 -2.93
N HIS A 18 -16.46 -8.12 -3.43
CA HIS A 18 -15.87 -9.33 -2.92
C HIS A 18 -14.36 -9.18 -2.75
N ILE A 19 -13.88 -9.46 -1.54
CA ILE A 19 -12.45 -9.62 -1.25
C ILE A 19 -12.15 -11.12 -1.23
N PRO A 20 -11.21 -11.61 -2.05
CA PRO A 20 -10.82 -13.01 -2.06
C PRO A 20 -10.38 -13.53 -0.69
N SER A 21 -10.67 -14.80 -0.40
CA SER A 21 -10.31 -15.42 0.89
C SER A 21 -8.81 -15.43 1.18
N TRP A 22 -7.97 -15.53 0.14
CA TRP A 22 -6.52 -15.44 0.30
C TRP A 22 -6.10 -14.06 0.84
N ALA A 23 -6.70 -12.97 0.35
CA ALA A 23 -6.36 -11.62 0.76
C ALA A 23 -6.79 -11.38 2.21
N LEU A 24 -7.97 -11.86 2.59
CA LEU A 24 -8.45 -11.82 3.97
C LEU A 24 -7.52 -12.55 4.93
N LYS A 25 -7.10 -13.77 4.56
CA LYS A 25 -6.19 -14.58 5.38
C LYS A 25 -4.80 -13.97 5.51
N GLU A 26 -4.29 -13.39 4.42
CA GLU A 26 -2.97 -12.73 4.44
C GLU A 26 -2.98 -11.41 5.19
N ALA A 27 -4.08 -10.66 5.13
CA ALA A 27 -4.24 -9.39 5.80
C ALA A 27 -4.62 -9.53 7.28
N GLU A 28 -5.20 -10.65 7.70
CA GLU A 28 -5.63 -10.92 9.09
C GLU A 28 -4.60 -10.52 10.16
N PRO A 29 -3.28 -10.84 10.03
CA PRO A 29 -2.28 -10.46 11.03
C PRO A 29 -1.96 -8.96 11.09
N TRP A 30 -2.48 -8.18 10.14
CA TRP A 30 -2.22 -6.74 9.99
C TRP A 30 -3.40 -5.88 10.41
N VAL A 31 -4.59 -6.48 10.45
CA VAL A 31 -5.84 -5.81 10.81
C VAL A 31 -5.74 -5.21 12.21
N GLY A 32 -6.21 -3.97 12.35
CA GLY A 32 -6.28 -3.27 13.64
C GLY A 32 -4.93 -2.79 14.19
N LEU A 33 -3.81 -3.12 13.55
CA LEU A 33 -2.49 -2.64 13.98
C LEU A 33 -2.33 -1.14 13.77
N GLY A 34 -1.71 -0.47 14.74
CA GLY A 34 -1.22 0.89 14.61
C GLY A 34 -0.01 0.97 13.67
N GLU A 35 0.33 2.19 13.23
CA GLU A 35 1.44 2.42 12.30
C GLU A 35 2.76 1.82 12.80
N PHE A 36 3.09 2.03 14.08
CA PHE A 36 4.30 1.49 14.68
C PHE A 36 4.33 -0.05 14.65
N GLU A 37 3.21 -0.70 15.00
CA GLU A 37 3.11 -2.16 15.00
C GLU A 37 3.20 -2.75 13.59
N ILE A 38 2.60 -2.07 12.60
CA ILE A 38 2.74 -2.43 11.18
C ILE A 38 4.21 -2.37 10.77
N LEU A 39 4.93 -1.31 11.11
CA LEU A 39 6.35 -1.17 10.75
C LEU A 39 7.19 -2.26 11.39
N VAL A 40 7.08 -2.48 12.71
CA VAL A 40 7.83 -3.53 13.43
C VAL A 40 7.59 -4.89 12.78
N LYS A 41 6.32 -5.25 12.57
CA LYS A 41 5.96 -6.54 11.94
C LYS A 41 6.52 -6.67 10.52
N ALA A 42 6.48 -5.59 9.75
CA ALA A 42 7.00 -5.58 8.39
C ALA A 42 8.54 -5.67 8.36
N GLU A 43 9.25 -5.08 9.32
CA GLU A 43 10.69 -5.27 9.50
C GLU A 43 11.03 -6.72 9.82
N GLU A 44 10.29 -7.34 10.74
CA GLU A 44 10.44 -8.76 11.10
C GLU A 44 10.21 -9.68 9.89
N GLU A 45 9.14 -9.44 9.12
CA GLU A 45 8.81 -10.28 7.97
C GLU A 45 9.76 -10.07 6.79
N THR A 46 10.24 -8.84 6.55
CA THR A 46 11.11 -8.55 5.40
C THR A 46 12.60 -8.72 5.69
N GLY A 47 13.02 -8.65 6.96
CA GLY A 47 14.42 -8.56 7.36
C GLY A 47 15.09 -7.24 6.95
N ARG A 48 14.28 -6.21 6.66
CA ARG A 48 14.75 -4.86 6.29
C ARG A 48 14.37 -3.87 7.38
N THR A 49 15.11 -2.78 7.50
CA THR A 49 14.67 -1.59 8.23
C THR A 49 13.66 -0.83 7.38
N LEU A 50 12.50 -0.49 7.93
CA LEU A 50 11.41 0.20 7.25
C LEU A 50 11.19 1.58 7.84
N GLU A 51 10.95 2.54 6.96
CA GLU A 51 10.56 3.90 7.34
C GLU A 51 9.28 4.28 6.58
N LEU A 52 8.34 4.92 7.27
CA LEU A 52 7.15 5.51 6.65
C LEU A 52 7.28 7.04 6.68
N GLN A 53 6.99 7.68 5.54
CA GLN A 53 7.02 9.12 5.44
C GLN A 53 5.82 9.67 4.68
N GLU A 54 5.08 10.60 5.30
CA GLU A 54 4.08 11.38 4.60
C GLU A 54 4.70 12.57 3.87
N VAL A 55 4.58 12.60 2.55
CA VAL A 55 5.14 13.65 1.68
C VAL A 55 4.11 14.17 0.69
N VAL A 56 4.34 15.36 0.14
CA VAL A 56 3.47 15.90 -0.93
C VAL A 56 3.83 15.18 -2.23
N LEU A 57 2.88 14.42 -2.78
CA LEU A 57 3.00 13.74 -4.07
C LEU A 57 1.95 14.30 -5.06
N PRO A 58 2.14 14.13 -6.38
CA PRO A 58 1.11 14.42 -7.37
C PRO A 58 -0.22 13.74 -7.02
N SER A 59 -1.35 14.35 -7.37
CA SER A 59 -2.70 13.80 -7.11
C SER A 59 -2.97 12.47 -7.80
N THR A 60 -2.15 12.09 -8.78
CA THR A 60 -2.19 10.80 -9.47
C THR A 60 -1.41 9.70 -8.75
N LEU A 61 -0.77 10.00 -7.62
CA LEU A 61 0.08 9.07 -6.89
C LEU A 61 -0.28 9.06 -5.40
N TRP A 62 -0.72 7.91 -4.90
CA TRP A 62 -1.13 7.75 -3.50
C TRP A 62 0.02 7.34 -2.59
N GLY A 63 0.92 6.51 -3.10
CA GLY A 63 2.10 6.07 -2.39
C GLY A 63 3.16 5.58 -3.37
N LEU A 64 4.34 5.30 -2.84
CA LEU A 64 5.39 4.53 -3.51
C LEU A 64 6.33 3.96 -2.46
N HIS A 65 6.90 2.79 -2.73
CA HIS A 65 8.01 2.27 -1.94
C HIS A 65 9.34 2.38 -2.68
N VAL A 66 10.42 2.53 -1.91
CA VAL A 66 11.80 2.43 -2.40
C VAL A 66 12.54 1.44 -1.52
N ALA A 67 13.05 0.36 -2.12
CA ALA A 67 13.87 -0.63 -1.42
C ALA A 67 15.30 -0.62 -1.94
N ARG A 68 16.29 -0.48 -1.05
CA ARG A 68 17.72 -0.54 -1.37
C ARG A 68 18.49 -1.27 -0.28
N GLY A 69 19.09 -2.41 -0.63
CA GLY A 69 19.85 -3.23 0.32
C GLY A 69 18.96 -3.71 1.47
N ASN A 70 19.36 -3.41 2.71
CA ASN A 70 18.61 -3.77 3.92
C ASN A 70 17.61 -2.69 4.37
N ARG A 71 17.38 -1.65 3.57
CA ARG A 71 16.43 -0.58 3.90
C ARG A 71 15.29 -0.53 2.89
N ALA A 72 14.10 -0.27 3.38
CA ALA A 72 12.95 0.10 2.58
C ALA A 72 12.31 1.35 3.17
N ARG A 73 11.72 2.17 2.30
CA ARG A 73 10.92 3.32 2.72
C ARG A 73 9.62 3.31 1.95
N ILE A 74 8.52 3.55 2.66
CA ILE A 74 7.20 3.78 2.08
C ILE A 74 6.94 5.28 2.18
N TYR A 75 6.61 5.90 1.05
CA TYR A 75 6.09 7.25 1.01
C TYR A 75 4.59 7.20 0.78
N VAL A 76 3.83 7.93 1.59
CA VAL A 76 2.38 8.09 1.43
C VAL A 76 2.09 9.56 1.12
N ASN A 77 1.15 9.81 0.21
CA ASN A 77 0.75 11.16 -0.14
C ASN A 77 0.03 11.80 1.06
N ARG A 78 0.64 12.84 1.61
CA ARG A 78 0.16 13.60 2.78
C ARG A 78 -1.26 14.16 2.58
N ASN A 79 -1.64 14.42 1.34
CA ASN A 79 -2.93 15.03 1.01
C ASN A 79 -4.10 14.02 0.96
N LEU A 80 -3.84 12.72 1.10
CA LEU A 80 -4.90 11.71 1.17
C LEU A 80 -5.71 11.83 2.47
N PRO A 81 -7.01 11.52 2.47
CA PRO A 81 -7.76 11.25 3.70
C PRO A 81 -7.14 10.08 4.48
N SER A 82 -7.34 10.05 5.80
CA SER A 82 -6.67 9.09 6.70
C SER A 82 -6.86 7.63 6.31
N ILE A 83 -8.07 7.22 5.91
CA ILE A 83 -8.34 5.84 5.51
C ILE A 83 -7.60 5.48 4.21
N TRP A 84 -7.44 6.43 3.29
CA TRP A 84 -6.72 6.26 2.04
C TRP A 84 -5.20 6.28 2.23
N LYS A 85 -4.68 6.99 3.23
CA LYS A 85 -3.28 6.85 3.65
C LYS A 85 -3.01 5.43 4.14
N ARG A 86 -3.93 4.88 4.93
CA ARG A 86 -3.85 3.50 5.44
C ARG A 86 -3.96 2.48 4.31
N PHE A 87 -4.84 2.71 3.34
CA PHE A 87 -4.91 1.91 2.11
C PHE A 87 -3.57 1.92 1.37
N ALA A 88 -3.03 3.11 1.06
CA ALA A 88 -1.77 3.27 0.34
C ALA A 88 -0.60 2.61 1.07
N LEU A 89 -0.53 2.73 2.40
CA LEU A 89 0.46 2.04 3.22
C LEU A 89 0.40 0.51 3.01
N PHE A 90 -0.78 -0.10 3.10
CA PHE A 90 -0.91 -1.55 2.93
C PHE A 90 -0.66 -2.01 1.50
N HIS A 91 -1.05 -1.22 0.51
CA HIS A 91 -0.75 -1.48 -0.89
C HIS A 91 0.77 -1.55 -1.12
N GLU A 92 1.51 -0.52 -0.69
CA GLU A 92 2.98 -0.48 -0.82
C GLU A 92 3.67 -1.55 0.04
N LEU A 93 3.13 -1.84 1.22
CA LEU A 93 3.64 -2.89 2.08
C LEU A 93 3.53 -4.27 1.42
N TYR A 94 2.42 -4.56 0.73
CA TYR A 94 2.25 -5.82 0.02
C TYR A 94 3.38 -6.03 -1.00
N HIS A 95 3.75 -4.97 -1.72
CA HIS A 95 4.88 -5.02 -2.64
C HIS A 95 6.19 -5.38 -1.91
N LEU A 96 6.48 -4.77 -0.76
CA LEU A 96 7.68 -5.09 0.01
C LEU A 96 7.71 -6.54 0.53
N LEU A 97 6.56 -7.07 0.95
CA LEU A 97 6.44 -8.42 1.49
C LEU A 97 6.62 -9.48 0.40
N ARG A 98 6.03 -9.26 -0.78
CA ARG A 98 5.98 -10.25 -1.87
C ARG A 98 7.08 -10.09 -2.91
N HIS A 99 7.65 -8.91 -3.09
CA HIS A 99 8.67 -8.63 -4.12
C HIS A 99 10.11 -8.73 -3.59
N LYS A 100 10.42 -9.70 -2.72
CA LYS A 100 11.78 -9.93 -2.19
C LYS A 100 12.82 -10.25 -3.28
N ARG A 101 12.40 -10.61 -4.51
CA ARG A 101 13.26 -10.93 -5.67
C ARG A 101 12.66 -10.40 -6.99
N GLY A 102 12.22 -9.14 -6.96
CA GLY A 102 11.56 -8.33 -8.00
C GLY A 102 12.07 -8.37 -9.45
N GLU A 103 13.24 -8.94 -9.75
CA GLU A 103 13.71 -9.09 -11.15
C GLU A 103 13.99 -10.56 -11.54
N ALA A 104 14.65 -11.34 -10.67
CA ALA A 104 15.09 -12.69 -11.02
C ALA A 104 13.96 -13.73 -11.14
N PHE A 105 12.83 -13.55 -10.44
CA PHE A 105 11.67 -14.44 -10.57
C PHE A 105 10.77 -14.07 -11.78
N TRP A 106 10.95 -12.86 -12.32
CA TRP A 106 10.06 -12.21 -13.28
C TRP A 106 10.47 -12.51 -14.71
N SER A 107 11.77 -12.71 -14.93
CA SER A 107 12.27 -13.37 -16.13
C SER A 107 11.78 -14.82 -16.26
N ALA A 108 11.28 -15.43 -15.18
CA ALA A 108 10.88 -16.84 -15.15
C ALA A 108 9.36 -17.08 -15.16
N THR A 109 8.54 -16.09 -14.79
CA THR A 109 7.07 -16.23 -14.75
C THR A 109 6.41 -15.01 -15.40
N ALA A 110 5.63 -15.24 -16.47
CA ALA A 110 4.98 -14.20 -17.28
C ALA A 110 3.72 -13.59 -16.61
N THR A 111 3.78 -13.32 -15.31
CA THR A 111 2.63 -12.77 -14.59
C THR A 111 2.49 -11.26 -14.90
N PRO A 112 1.33 -10.78 -15.37
CA PRO A 112 1.14 -9.37 -15.73
C PRO A 112 1.25 -8.43 -14.54
N LEU A 113 1.82 -7.24 -14.75
CA LEU A 113 1.89 -6.17 -13.73
C LEU A 113 0.51 -5.84 -13.13
N SER A 114 -0.54 -5.84 -13.95
CA SER A 114 -1.92 -5.60 -13.51
C SER A 114 -2.43 -6.61 -12.48
N SER A 115 -1.92 -7.85 -12.48
CA SER A 115 -2.30 -8.84 -11.48
C SER A 115 -1.66 -8.54 -10.12
N PHE A 116 -0.52 -7.87 -10.07
CA PHE A 116 0.17 -7.55 -8.81
C PHE A 116 -0.44 -6.32 -8.15
N GLU A 117 -0.73 -5.29 -8.94
CA GLU A 117 -1.50 -4.13 -8.48
C GLU A 117 -2.85 -4.58 -7.91
N PHE A 118 -3.55 -5.48 -8.62
CA PHE A 118 -4.79 -6.07 -8.11
C PHE A 118 -4.60 -6.84 -6.80
N GLN A 119 -3.52 -7.61 -6.65
CA GLN A 119 -3.25 -8.33 -5.41
C GLN A 119 -2.94 -7.37 -4.25
N ALA A 120 -2.13 -6.33 -4.50
CA ALA A 120 -1.84 -5.28 -3.53
C ALA A 120 -3.12 -4.56 -3.10
N ASP A 121 -4.00 -4.23 -4.04
CA ASP A 121 -5.31 -3.63 -3.77
C ASP A 121 -6.20 -4.54 -2.92
N MET A 122 -6.32 -5.83 -3.27
CA MET A 122 -7.14 -6.77 -2.50
C MET A 122 -6.61 -6.97 -1.08
N PHE A 123 -5.28 -7.02 -0.91
CA PHE A 123 -4.65 -7.07 0.40
C PHE A 123 -4.91 -5.78 1.20
N ALA A 124 -4.75 -4.62 0.58
CA ALA A 124 -4.98 -3.32 1.21
C ALA A 124 -6.44 -3.18 1.64
N TRP A 125 -7.39 -3.50 0.75
CA TRP A 125 -8.81 -3.54 1.09
C TRP A 125 -9.10 -4.50 2.25
N ALA A 126 -8.51 -5.69 2.25
CA ALA A 126 -8.69 -6.66 3.32
C ALA A 126 -8.20 -6.13 4.66
N ALA A 127 -7.05 -5.45 4.68
CA ALA A 127 -6.42 -4.92 5.89
C ALA A 127 -7.20 -3.74 6.49
N ILE A 128 -7.76 -2.85 5.65
CA ILE A 128 -8.49 -1.67 6.13
C ILE A 128 -9.98 -1.91 6.34
N ARG A 129 -10.53 -3.03 5.85
CA ARG A 129 -11.99 -3.28 5.85
C ARG A 129 -12.65 -3.06 7.22
N PRO A 130 -12.06 -3.46 8.36
CA PRO A 130 -12.68 -3.24 9.67
C PRO A 130 -12.72 -1.77 10.09
N ASP A 131 -11.81 -0.95 9.54
CA ASP A 131 -11.70 0.49 9.80
C ASP A 131 -12.53 1.33 8.79
N TRP A 132 -13.06 0.69 7.74
CA TRP A 132 -13.86 1.35 6.71
C TRP A 132 -15.27 1.66 7.22
N VAL A 133 -15.46 2.87 7.74
CA VAL A 133 -16.78 3.45 7.97
C VAL A 133 -17.22 4.01 6.62
N GLY A 134 -18.16 3.34 5.94
CA GLY A 134 -18.65 3.79 4.63
C GLY A 134 -18.98 5.27 4.65
N GLU A 135 -18.39 6.04 3.72
CA GLU A 135 -18.72 7.46 3.53
C GLU A 135 -20.18 7.63 3.07
#